data_AF-A0A8J7DU60-F1
#
_entry.id   AF-A0A8J7DU60-F1
#
_cell.length_a   1.000
_cell.length_b   1.000
_cell.length_c   1.000
_cell.angle_alpha   90.00
_cell.angle_beta   90.00
_cell.angle_gamma   90.00
#
_symmetry.space_group_name_H-M   'P 1'
#
loop_
_entity.id
_entity.type
_entity.pdbx_description
1 polymer ?
#
loop_
_entity_poly.entity_id
_entity_poly.type
_entity_poly.pdbx_seq_one_letter_code
_entity_poly.pdbx_strand_id
1 'polypeptide(L)'
;MKQLSKLFERLGKNTVSQPTNLLYQRLEDALQEGNKIWLETNNDSFAGTPVHLDEEFVELLALSVATNGELKDESYQRTTWLIRLDCIAAVAYPTEHWSKTRLESLLTEKEKSPEQD
;
A
#
# COMPACT_ATOMS: atom_id res chain seq x y z
N MET A 1 35.88 14.31 -30.06
CA MET A 1 34.76 14.59 -29.12
C MET A 1 33.39 14.50 -29.81
N LYS A 2 33.00 13.34 -30.36
CA LYS A 2 31.65 13.17 -30.97
C LYS A 2 30.98 11.82 -30.65
N GLN A 3 31.57 10.99 -29.78
CA GLN A 3 30.99 9.69 -29.40
C GLN A 3 30.32 9.65 -28.02
N LEU A 4 30.55 10.64 -27.14
CA LEU A 4 29.98 10.63 -25.79
C LEU A 4 28.56 11.21 -25.72
N SER A 5 28.11 11.98 -26.72
CA SER A 5 26.77 12.58 -26.72
C SER A 5 25.65 11.58 -27.03
N LYS A 6 25.95 10.50 -27.78
CA LYS A 6 24.95 9.46 -28.10
C LYS A 6 24.65 8.51 -26.94
N LEU A 7 25.49 8.49 -25.90
CA LEU A 7 25.24 7.66 -24.72
C LEU A 7 24.20 8.29 -23.78
N PHE A 8 24.14 9.62 -23.73
CA PHE A 8 23.21 10.35 -22.84
C PHE A 8 21.82 10.56 -23.43
N GLU A 9 21.66 10.58 -24.76
CA GLU A 9 20.33 10.61 -25.39
C GLU A 9 19.51 9.33 -25.16
N ARG A 10 20.14 8.26 -24.67
CA ARG A 10 19.48 6.96 -24.45
C ARG A 10 19.00 6.75 -23.01
N LEU A 11 19.30 7.66 -22.09
CA LEU A 11 18.87 7.62 -20.69
C LEU A 11 17.56 8.39 -20.42
N GLY A 12 17.03 9.09 -21.43
CA GLY A 12 15.77 9.83 -21.36
C GLY A 12 14.64 9.19 -22.17
N LYS A 13 14.71 7.89 -22.45
CA LYS A 13 13.53 7.18 -22.96
C LYS A 13 12.63 6.94 -21.76
N ASN A 14 11.69 7.87 -21.57
CA ASN A 14 10.40 7.60 -20.96
C ASN A 14 9.94 6.26 -21.52
N THR A 15 10.16 5.20 -20.75
CA THR A 15 9.50 3.93 -20.95
C THR A 15 8.05 4.31 -20.85
N VAL A 16 7.37 4.33 -21.99
CA VAL A 16 5.92 4.25 -22.05
C VAL A 16 5.62 3.04 -21.17
N SER A 17 5.22 3.28 -19.93
CA SER A 17 4.92 2.24 -18.98
C SER A 17 3.83 1.43 -19.66
N GLN A 18 4.08 0.14 -19.86
CA GLN A 18 2.96 -0.74 -20.11
C GLN A 18 1.93 -0.46 -19.01
N PRO A 19 0.62 -0.48 -19.30
CA PRO A 19 -0.37 -0.31 -18.26
C PRO A 19 -0.11 -1.37 -17.20
N THR A 20 0.54 -0.95 -16.12
CA THR A 20 0.82 -1.78 -14.96
C THR A 20 -0.55 -2.20 -14.43
N ASN A 21 -0.70 -3.48 -14.11
CA ASN A 21 -1.93 -4.00 -13.50
C ASN A 21 -2.33 -3.07 -12.34
N LEU A 22 -3.63 -2.81 -12.17
CA LEU A 22 -4.18 -1.99 -11.09
C LEU A 22 -3.57 -2.32 -9.71
N LEU A 23 -3.36 -3.60 -9.38
CA LEU A 23 -2.68 -4.03 -8.17
C LEU A 23 -1.27 -3.44 -8.05
N TYR A 24 -0.46 -3.56 -9.11
CA TYR A 24 0.90 -3.03 -9.12
C TYR A 24 0.89 -1.52 -8.93
N GLN A 25 0.03 -0.79 -9.65
CA GLN A 25 -0.11 0.67 -9.52
C GLN A 25 -0.45 1.06 -8.08
N ARG A 26 -1.39 0.35 -7.48
CA ARG A 26 -1.82 0.58 -6.10
C ARG A 26 -0.68 0.35 -5.10
N LEU A 27 0.08 -0.72 -5.26
CA LEU A 27 1.24 -1.00 -4.41
C LEU A 27 2.36 0.03 -4.62
N GLU A 28 2.54 0.51 -5.85
CA GLU A 28 3.52 1.54 -6.17
C GLU A 28 3.14 2.88 -5.54
N ASP A 29 1.86 3.28 -5.61
CA ASP A 29 1.33 4.45 -4.91
C ASP A 29 1.58 4.33 -3.39
N ALA A 30 1.27 3.15 -2.81
CA ALA A 30 1.48 2.89 -1.39
C ALA A 30 2.95 3.01 -0.98
N LEU A 31 3.86 2.50 -1.81
CA LEU A 31 5.31 2.57 -1.63
C LEU A 31 5.80 4.02 -1.68
N GLN A 32 5.35 4.80 -2.68
CA GLN A 32 5.74 6.19 -2.84
C GLN A 32 5.23 7.08 -1.69
N GLU A 33 4.01 6.83 -1.22
CA GLU A 33 3.40 7.58 -0.12
C GLU A 33 3.87 7.11 1.27
N GLY A 34 4.51 5.95 1.37
CA GLY A 34 4.92 5.35 2.65
C GLY A 34 3.72 4.87 3.48
N ASN A 35 2.60 4.56 2.82
CA ASN A 35 1.38 4.16 3.50
C ASN A 35 1.47 2.72 4.01
N LYS A 36 0.99 2.50 5.23
CA LYS A 36 0.71 1.15 5.70
C LYS A 36 -0.41 0.55 4.86
N ILE A 37 -0.30 -0.71 4.48
CA ILE A 37 -1.34 -1.47 3.78
C ILE A 37 -1.57 -2.82 4.47
N TRP A 38 -2.72 -3.42 4.16
CA TRP A 38 -3.04 -4.81 4.46
C TRP A 38 -3.13 -5.60 3.15
N LEU A 39 -2.50 -6.76 3.12
CA LEU A 39 -2.55 -7.70 2.01
C LEU A 39 -3.18 -9.00 2.47
N GLU A 40 -4.18 -9.45 1.73
CA GLU A 40 -4.80 -10.75 1.91
C GLU A 40 -4.29 -11.68 0.83
N THR A 41 -3.84 -12.86 1.23
CA THR A 41 -3.54 -13.99 0.36
C THR A 41 -4.57 -15.09 0.61
N ASN A 42 -4.50 -16.19 -0.14
CA ASN A 42 -5.41 -17.31 0.07
C ASN A 42 -5.24 -18.00 1.45
N ASN A 43 -4.09 -17.83 2.09
CA ASN A 43 -3.74 -18.56 3.31
C ASN A 43 -3.48 -17.66 4.53
N ASP A 44 -3.07 -16.41 4.31
CA ASP A 44 -2.59 -15.50 5.35
C ASP A 44 -2.90 -14.04 5.04
N SER A 45 -2.87 -13.23 6.10
CA SER A 45 -3.04 -11.77 6.06
C SER A 45 -1.76 -11.09 6.55
N PHE A 46 -1.28 -10.10 5.81
CA PHE A 46 -0.06 -9.36 6.10
C PHE A 46 -0.35 -7.87 6.23
N ALA A 47 0.35 -7.19 7.14
CA ALA A 47 0.18 -5.76 7.36
C ALA A 47 1.55 -5.08 7.51
N GLY A 48 1.77 -4.00 6.79
CA GLY A 48 3.04 -3.28 6.84
C GLY A 48 3.12 -2.13 5.85
N THR A 49 4.21 -1.38 5.91
CA THR A 49 4.52 -0.35 4.93
C THR A 49 5.36 -0.96 3.82
N PRO A 50 5.01 -0.81 2.54
CA PRO A 50 5.85 -1.26 1.44
C PRO A 50 7.22 -0.57 1.49
N VAL A 51 8.29 -1.32 1.28
CA VAL A 51 9.67 -0.81 1.20
C VAL A 51 10.35 -1.16 -0.11
N HIS A 52 9.82 -2.14 -0.83
CA HIS A 52 10.24 -2.52 -2.18
C HIS A 52 9.07 -3.09 -2.97
N LEU A 53 9.10 -2.88 -4.29
CA LEU A 53 8.15 -3.44 -5.25
C LEU A 53 8.90 -3.69 -6.56
N ASP A 54 8.79 -4.90 -7.09
CA ASP A 54 9.29 -5.29 -8.41
C ASP A 54 8.23 -6.09 -9.19
N GLU A 55 8.61 -6.64 -10.34
CA GLU A 55 7.70 -7.36 -11.25
C GLU A 55 7.04 -8.61 -10.63
N GLU A 56 7.62 -9.18 -9.58
CA GLU A 56 7.19 -10.46 -8.99
C GLU A 56 6.80 -10.34 -7.51
N PHE A 57 7.36 -9.38 -6.78
CA PHE A 57 7.27 -9.29 -5.33
C PHE A 57 6.96 -7.88 -4.82
N VAL A 58 6.31 -7.84 -3.67
CA VAL A 58 6.27 -6.68 -2.78
C VAL A 58 6.91 -7.04 -1.44
N GLU A 59 7.75 -6.15 -0.92
CA GLU A 59 8.33 -6.27 0.41
C GLU A 59 7.61 -5.34 1.38
N LEU A 60 7.02 -5.89 2.44
CA LEU A 60 6.38 -5.13 3.51
C LEU A 60 7.21 -5.14 4.78
N LEU A 61 7.38 -3.95 5.36
CA LEU A 61 7.95 -3.76 6.68
C LEU A 61 6.85 -3.62 7.73
N ALA A 62 6.84 -4.53 8.70
CA ALA A 62 5.96 -4.49 9.86
C ALA A 62 6.76 -4.19 11.12
N LEU A 63 6.37 -3.13 11.84
CA LEU A 63 6.90 -2.78 13.16
C LEU A 63 5.81 -3.03 14.20
N SER A 64 6.16 -3.72 15.28
CA SER A 64 5.26 -3.98 16.41
C SER A 64 6.01 -3.85 17.73
N VAL A 65 5.30 -3.50 18.79
CA VAL A 65 5.86 -3.50 20.15
C VAL A 65 5.97 -4.96 20.59
N ALA A 66 7.17 -5.40 20.98
CA ALA A 66 7.37 -6.77 21.43
C ALA A 66 6.60 -6.97 22.74
N THR A 67 5.65 -7.90 22.74
CA THR A 67 4.70 -8.13 23.86
C THR A 67 5.18 -9.21 24.82
N ASN A 68 6.36 -9.76 24.58
CA ASN A 68 6.98 -10.83 25.33
C ASN A 68 7.64 -10.22 26.57
N GLY A 69 7.07 -10.50 27.75
CA GLY A 69 7.46 -9.95 29.05
C GLY A 69 8.88 -10.28 29.55
N GLU A 70 9.79 -10.71 28.68
CA GLU A 70 11.22 -10.89 28.96
C GLU A 70 12.08 -9.74 28.41
N LEU A 71 11.58 -8.98 27.43
CA LEU A 71 12.27 -7.83 26.89
C LEU A 71 11.76 -6.57 27.60
N LYS A 72 12.69 -5.76 28.13
CA LYS A 72 12.39 -4.47 28.75
C LYS A 72 11.42 -3.66 27.87
N ASP A 73 10.51 -2.93 28.52
CA ASP A 73 9.34 -2.15 28.06
C ASP A 73 9.46 -1.27 26.77
N GLU A 74 10.57 -1.36 26.03
CA GLU A 74 10.91 -0.50 24.89
C GLU A 74 11.40 -1.29 23.65
N SER A 75 11.31 -2.62 23.64
CA SER A 75 11.78 -3.40 22.49
C SER A 75 10.74 -3.45 21.36
N TYR A 76 11.20 -3.11 20.15
CA TYR A 76 10.40 -3.19 18.92
C TYR A 76 10.77 -4.46 18.17
N GLN A 77 9.77 -5.20 17.72
CA GLN A 77 9.95 -6.28 16.76
C GLN A 77 9.76 -5.72 15.35
N ARG A 78 10.76 -6.00 14.51
CA ARG A 78 10.73 -5.75 13.07
C ARG A 78 10.57 -7.05 12.33
N THR A 79 9.54 -7.12 11.50
CA THR A 79 9.31 -8.23 10.56
C THR A 79 9.30 -7.70 9.14
N THR A 80 10.00 -8.38 8.24
CA THR A 80 9.97 -8.11 6.81
C THR A 80 9.25 -9.27 6.13
N TRP A 81 8.22 -8.96 5.35
CA TRP A 81 7.47 -9.93 4.55
C TRP A 81 7.83 -9.75 3.09
N LEU A 82 8.25 -10.81 2.41
CA LEU A 82 8.41 -10.83 0.96
C LEU A 82 7.25 -11.63 0.38
N ILE A 83 6.37 -10.96 -0.38
CA ILE A 83 5.09 -11.51 -0.82
C ILE A 83 5.06 -11.49 -2.34
N ARG A 84 4.75 -12.63 -2.95
CA ARG A 84 4.56 -12.72 -4.40
C ARG A 84 3.27 -12.02 -4.82
N LEU A 85 3.33 -11.23 -5.88
CA LEU A 85 2.17 -10.49 -6.40
C LEU A 85 1.03 -11.42 -6.84
N ASP A 86 1.36 -12.59 -7.40
CA ASP A 86 0.37 -13.58 -7.87
C ASP A 86 -0.42 -14.28 -6.75
N CYS A 87 0.04 -14.17 -5.51
CA CYS A 87 -0.62 -14.74 -4.34
C CYS A 87 -1.56 -13.75 -3.64
N ILE A 88 -1.55 -12.47 -4.05
CA ILE A 88 -2.37 -11.42 -3.44
C ILE A 88 -3.80 -11.53 -3.98
N ALA A 89 -4.74 -11.83 -3.08
CA ALA A 89 -6.16 -11.87 -3.37
C ALA A 89 -6.81 -10.48 -3.21
N ALA A 90 -6.35 -9.69 -2.25
CA ALA A 90 -6.84 -8.32 -2.03
C ALA A 90 -5.79 -7.43 -1.36
N VAL A 91 -5.92 -6.13 -1.59
CA VAL A 91 -5.19 -5.07 -0.88
C VAL A 91 -6.18 -4.11 -0.24
N ALA A 92 -5.95 -3.76 1.01
CA ALA A 92 -6.70 -2.77 1.75
C ALA A 92 -5.79 -1.65 2.27
N TYR A 93 -6.29 -0.43 2.17
CA TYR A 93 -5.64 0.76 2.70
C TYR A 93 -6.34 1.14 4.00
N PRO A 94 -5.62 1.55 5.05
CA PRO A 94 -6.21 2.12 6.24
C PRO A 94 -7.08 3.32 5.83
N THR A 95 -8.38 3.10 5.75
CA THR A 95 -9.34 4.16 5.50
C THR A 95 -9.41 4.99 6.76
N GLU A 96 -9.01 6.26 6.61
CA GLU A 96 -9.46 7.43 7.36
C GLU A 96 -10.23 7.15 8.67
N HIS A 97 -9.73 7.66 9.80
CA HIS A 97 -10.48 7.61 11.05
C HIS A 97 -11.69 8.54 10.96
N TRP A 98 -12.89 7.98 10.89
CA TRP A 98 -14.11 8.77 10.90
C TRP A 98 -14.49 9.16 12.32
N SER A 99 -14.81 10.45 12.53
CA SER A 99 -15.46 10.85 13.77
C SER A 99 -16.89 10.31 13.80
N LYS A 100 -17.40 10.04 15.01
CA LYS A 100 -18.79 9.62 15.22
C LYS A 100 -19.78 10.57 14.50
N THR A 101 -19.55 11.87 14.63
CA THR A 101 -20.37 12.91 14.00
C THR A 101 -20.40 12.82 12.47
N ARG A 102 -19.25 12.53 11.83
CA ARG A 102 -19.16 12.36 10.38
C ARG A 102 -19.88 11.10 9.91
N LEU A 103 -19.85 10.03 10.71
CA LEU A 103 -20.61 8.82 10.41
C LEU A 103 -22.12 9.06 10.53
N GLU A 104 -22.57 9.72 11.60
CA GLU A 104 -23.99 10.01 11.87
C GLU A 104 -24.60 10.93 10.80
N SER A 105 -23.87 11.92 10.30
CA SER A 105 -24.37 12.82 9.24
C SER A 105 -24.69 12.07 7.94
N LEU A 106 -23.88 11.07 7.57
CA LEU A 106 -24.09 10.27 6.35
C LEU A 106 -25.29 9.33 6.46
N LEU A 107 -25.59 8.84 7.66
CA LEU A 107 -26.75 7.98 7.91
C LEU A 107 -28.07 8.78 7.89
N THR A 108 -28.01 10.07 8.26
CA THR A 108 -29.19 10.94 8.37
C THR A 108 -29.65 11.46 6.99
N GLU A 109 -28.73 11.64 6.04
CA GLU A 109 -29.08 12.09 4.67
C GLU A 109 -29.95 11.07 3.91
N LYS A 110 -29.90 9.78 4.29
CA LYS A 110 -30.69 8.73 3.64
C LYS A 110 -32.19 8.78 3.97
N GLU A 111 -32.57 9.48 5.03
CA GLU A 111 -33.98 9.62 5.46
C GLU A 111 -34.67 10.85 4.87
N LYS A 112 -33.94 11.72 4.15
CA LYS A 112 -34.49 12.90 3.47
C LYS A 112 -34.47 12.73 1.94
N SER A 113 -35.14 11.71 1.42
CA SER A 113 -35.66 11.77 0.06
C SER A 113 -37.13 12.16 0.15
N PRO A 114 -37.51 13.44 -0.02
CA PRO A 114 -38.90 13.80 -0.14
C PRO A 114 -39.39 13.31 -1.51
N GLU A 115 -40.38 12.43 -1.44
CA GLU A 115 -41.34 12.13 -2.50
C GLU A 115 -41.81 13.46 -3.08
N GLN A 116 -41.47 13.72 -4.35
CA GLN A 116 -41.95 14.89 -5.09
C GLN A 116 -43.35 14.56 -5.61
N ASP A 117 -44.37 15.14 -4.98
CA ASP A 117 -45.66 15.43 -5.61
C ASP A 117 -45.62 16.81 -6.29
#